data_AF-D1W1N1-F1
#
_entry.id   AF-D1W1N1-F1
#
_cell.length_a   1.000
_cell.length_b   1.000
_cell.length_c   1.000
_cell.angle_alpha   90.00
_cell.angle_beta   90.00
_cell.angle_gamma   90.00
#
_symmetry.space_group_name_H-M   'P 1'
#
loop_
_entity.id
_entity.type
_entity.pdbx_description
1 polymer ?
#
loop_
_entity_poly.entity_id
_entity_poly.type
_entity_poly.pdbx_seq_one_letter_code
_entity_poly.pdbx_strand_id
1 'polypeptide(L)'
;MKTKLFISILMVTATILAGCQWEEEDYDQWHKTKAGRTAYLYMETNMKSLTNIVAYAQMFRQYIRQTTVEGRDSVNALYFRNIKILRERDLQHNQFFYNMLVKNEYGQILYIISFFNTSSTDWKIDAAVSSGDGKLYYHLQVKDVDANQWTIEKSWSDAKESTVVKSDSTDATNVCNRLSRTAFFMKNKPLTVTWSSYSDYPHFALKGEGELESCATPQLKLLYSITQPLEVITLPKYLDAKNIRSSDASQTYVSSYEGDLRLIAIDTIDRTTDTYDITLTYDEIYIKMNDIKEIWQR
;
A
#
# COMPACT_ATOMS: atom_id res chain seq x y z
N MET A 1 -66.80 19.88 1.38
CA MET A 1 -65.92 18.87 0.72
C MET A 1 -64.69 19.61 0.20
N LYS A 2 -63.54 19.49 0.87
CA LYS A 2 -62.42 18.60 0.47
C LYS A 2 -61.92 18.85 -0.95
N THR A 3 -60.89 19.69 -1.07
CA THR A 3 -59.78 19.43 -2.00
C THR A 3 -58.49 19.92 -1.35
N LYS A 4 -57.83 19.00 -0.65
CA LYS A 4 -56.53 19.17 -0.02
C LYS A 4 -55.44 18.98 -1.09
N LEU A 5 -54.53 19.95 -1.16
CA LEU A 5 -53.10 19.74 -0.90
C LEU A 5 -52.57 18.35 -1.28
N PHE A 6 -52.05 18.18 -2.50
CA PHE A 6 -51.09 17.10 -2.86
C PHE A 6 -50.37 17.44 -4.18
N ILE A 7 -49.51 18.46 -4.16
CA ILE A 7 -48.46 18.64 -5.18
C ILE A 7 -47.11 18.74 -4.44
N SER A 8 -46.85 17.76 -3.58
CA SER A 8 -45.58 17.64 -2.86
C SER A 8 -45.17 16.20 -2.51
N ILE A 9 -45.88 15.18 -3.03
CA ILE A 9 -45.46 13.77 -2.90
C ILE A 9 -44.92 13.18 -4.22
N LEU A 10 -45.20 13.77 -5.39
CA LEU A 10 -44.81 13.15 -6.66
C LEU A 10 -43.33 13.34 -7.05
N MET A 11 -42.57 14.18 -6.34
CA MET A 11 -41.12 14.34 -6.57
C MET A 11 -40.24 13.55 -5.59
N VAL A 12 -40.82 12.92 -4.56
CA VAL A 12 -40.06 12.10 -3.58
C VAL A 12 -40.10 10.60 -3.94
N THR A 13 -40.96 10.19 -4.87
CA THR A 13 -41.05 8.78 -5.33
C THR A 13 -40.22 8.47 -6.58
N ALA A 14 -39.61 9.48 -7.23
CA ALA A 14 -38.82 9.29 -8.44
C ALA A 14 -37.31 9.09 -8.21
N THR A 15 -36.83 9.21 -6.96
CA THR A 15 -35.40 9.02 -6.61
C THR A 15 -35.11 7.73 -5.84
N ILE A 16 -36.08 6.81 -5.69
CA ILE A 16 -35.91 5.53 -4.97
C ILE A 16 -36.10 4.29 -5.90
N LEU A 17 -36.13 4.46 -7.22
CA LEU A 17 -36.30 3.36 -8.17
C LEU A 17 -35.17 3.25 -9.21
N ALA A 18 -33.92 3.53 -8.81
CA ALA A 18 -32.73 3.10 -9.55
C ALA A 18 -32.15 1.79 -8.97
N GLY A 19 -33.03 0.91 -8.48
CA GLY A 19 -32.69 -0.46 -8.07
C GLY A 19 -33.02 -1.44 -9.20
N CYS A 20 -32.03 -2.27 -9.51
CA CYS A 20 -32.14 -3.54 -10.25
C CYS A 20 -32.83 -3.48 -11.64
N GLN A 21 -32.04 -3.29 -12.69
CA GLN A 21 -32.33 -3.96 -13.96
C GLN A 21 -31.39 -5.16 -14.10
N TRP A 22 -31.98 -6.34 -13.88
CA TRP A 22 -31.47 -7.62 -14.36
C TRP A 22 -31.97 -7.78 -15.79
N GLU A 23 -31.06 -7.93 -16.74
CA GLU A 23 -31.35 -8.62 -18.00
C GLU A 23 -30.92 -10.07 -17.82
N GLU A 24 -31.89 -10.98 -17.89
CA GLU A 24 -31.69 -12.42 -17.89
C GLU A 24 -31.22 -12.91 -19.26
N GLU A 25 -30.49 -14.03 -19.22
CA GLU A 25 -29.87 -14.80 -20.31
C GLU A 25 -28.40 -14.41 -20.58
N ASP A 26 -27.47 -15.27 -20.12
CA ASP A 26 -25.98 -15.19 -20.09
C ASP A 26 -25.27 -14.47 -18.91
N TYR A 27 -25.98 -14.05 -17.87
CA TYR A 27 -25.46 -13.15 -16.83
C TYR A 27 -24.50 -13.73 -15.75
N ASP A 28 -24.36 -15.06 -15.60
CA ASP A 28 -23.88 -15.67 -14.34
C ASP A 28 -22.38 -16.10 -14.33
N GLN A 29 -21.71 -16.13 -15.48
CA GLN A 29 -20.28 -16.52 -15.57
C GLN A 29 -19.30 -15.35 -15.72
N TRP A 30 -19.75 -14.18 -16.19
CA TRP A 30 -18.88 -13.03 -16.48
C TRP A 30 -18.80 -11.98 -15.35
N HIS A 31 -19.62 -12.09 -14.31
CA HIS A 31 -19.67 -11.09 -13.22
C HIS A 31 -18.86 -11.46 -11.97
N LYS A 32 -18.63 -12.76 -11.72
CA LYS A 32 -18.03 -13.25 -10.47
C LYS A 32 -16.58 -12.78 -10.27
N THR A 33 -15.87 -12.53 -11.37
CA THR A 33 -14.44 -12.21 -11.30
C THR A 33 -14.14 -10.70 -11.42
N LYS A 34 -15.13 -9.86 -11.79
CA LYS A 34 -15.05 -8.39 -11.63
C LYS A 34 -14.94 -7.97 -10.16
N ALA A 35 -15.64 -8.67 -9.26
CA ALA A 35 -15.50 -8.50 -7.81
C ALA A 35 -14.11 -8.94 -7.34
N GLY A 36 -13.62 -10.09 -7.81
CA GLY A 36 -12.26 -10.58 -7.55
C GLY A 36 -11.16 -9.60 -7.99
N ARG A 37 -11.28 -9.03 -9.19
CA ARG A 37 -10.39 -7.98 -9.69
C ARG A 37 -10.42 -6.75 -8.78
N THR A 38 -11.60 -6.33 -8.34
CA THR A 38 -11.75 -5.17 -7.46
C THR A 38 -11.13 -5.42 -6.10
N ALA A 39 -11.34 -6.60 -5.51
CA ALA A 39 -10.69 -7.02 -4.26
C ALA A 39 -9.17 -7.05 -4.40
N TYR A 40 -8.65 -7.56 -5.53
CA TYR A 40 -7.23 -7.53 -5.83
C TYR A 40 -6.69 -6.09 -5.92
N LEU A 41 -7.36 -5.17 -6.61
CA LEU A 41 -6.88 -3.78 -6.73
C LEU A 41 -6.78 -3.07 -5.36
N TYR A 42 -7.72 -3.33 -4.45
CA TYR A 42 -7.63 -2.83 -3.07
C TYR A 42 -6.43 -3.41 -2.32
N MET A 43 -6.18 -4.71 -2.48
CA MET A 43 -5.01 -5.37 -1.90
C MET A 43 -3.71 -4.81 -2.49
N GLU A 44 -3.62 -4.72 -3.81
CA GLU A 44 -2.43 -4.29 -4.53
C GLU A 44 -2.02 -2.86 -4.16
N THR A 45 -2.98 -1.95 -4.02
CA THR A 45 -2.73 -0.56 -3.64
C THR A 45 -2.04 -0.45 -2.27
N ASN A 46 -2.51 -1.23 -1.29
CA ASN A 46 -1.93 -1.24 0.06
C ASN A 46 -0.59 -1.99 0.10
N MET A 47 -0.51 -3.14 -0.59
CA MET A 47 0.70 -3.93 -0.65
C MET A 47 1.83 -3.14 -1.32
N LYS A 48 1.54 -2.39 -2.40
CA LYS A 48 2.49 -1.49 -3.06
C LYS A 48 3.09 -0.46 -2.12
N SER A 49 2.27 0.14 -1.26
CA SER A 49 2.74 1.12 -0.29
C SER A 49 3.63 0.47 0.77
N LEU A 50 3.21 -0.67 1.32
CA LEU A 50 3.97 -1.42 2.32
C LEU A 50 5.35 -1.87 1.80
N THR A 51 5.38 -2.50 0.62
CA THR A 51 6.62 -3.02 0.03
C THR A 51 7.58 -1.91 -0.36
N ASN A 52 7.07 -0.76 -0.82
CA ASN A 52 7.90 0.43 -1.04
C ASN A 52 8.52 0.94 0.27
N ILE A 53 7.75 1.00 1.37
CA ILE A 53 8.28 1.38 2.69
C ILE A 53 9.39 0.41 3.12
N VAL A 54 9.20 -0.90 2.92
CA VAL A 54 10.22 -1.93 3.21
C VAL A 54 11.48 -1.74 2.36
N ALA A 55 11.34 -1.47 1.06
CA ALA A 55 12.46 -1.20 0.17
C ALA A 55 13.24 0.06 0.59
N TYR A 56 12.54 1.16 0.89
CA TYR A 56 13.17 2.38 1.41
C TYR A 56 13.85 2.15 2.75
N ALA A 57 13.28 1.32 3.63
CA ALA A 57 13.89 0.95 4.89
C ALA A 57 15.23 0.22 4.68
N GLN A 58 15.32 -0.66 3.68
CA GLN A 58 16.57 -1.33 3.33
C GLN A 58 17.61 -0.38 2.75
N MET A 59 17.22 0.51 1.85
CA MET A 59 18.12 1.56 1.35
C MET A 59 18.64 2.42 2.51
N PHE A 60 17.75 2.82 3.43
CA PHE A 60 18.12 3.59 4.62
C PHE A 60 19.06 2.81 5.54
N ARG A 61 18.82 1.51 5.74
CA ARG A 61 19.70 0.61 6.49
C ARG A 61 21.10 0.58 5.90
N GLN A 62 21.21 0.43 4.59
CA GLN A 62 22.51 0.46 3.93
C GLN A 62 23.25 1.78 4.17
N TYR A 63 22.54 2.91 4.22
CA TYR A 63 23.12 4.22 4.45
C TYR A 63 23.53 4.48 5.90
N ILE A 64 22.63 4.24 6.85
CA ILE A 64 22.86 4.56 8.26
C ILE A 64 23.89 3.63 8.90
N ARG A 65 24.13 2.45 8.31
CA ARG A 65 25.16 1.49 8.74
C ARG A 65 26.54 1.78 8.17
N GLN A 66 26.69 2.70 7.22
CA GLN A 66 28.00 3.06 6.69
C GLN A 66 28.86 3.74 7.75
N THR A 67 30.04 3.19 7.98
CA THR A 67 31.02 3.70 8.93
C THR A 67 31.94 4.77 8.33
N THR A 68 32.09 4.81 7.00
CA THR A 68 32.93 5.78 6.27
C THR A 68 32.11 6.85 5.56
N VAL A 69 32.75 7.96 5.22
CA VAL A 69 32.11 9.05 4.45
C VAL A 69 31.90 8.59 3.01
N GLU A 70 32.92 7.97 2.41
CA GLU A 70 32.90 7.47 1.04
C GLU A 70 31.80 6.41 0.84
N GLY A 71 31.61 5.54 1.85
CA GLY A 71 30.52 4.56 1.85
C GLY A 71 29.15 5.24 1.90
N ARG A 72 28.96 6.24 2.76
CA ARG A 72 27.71 7.03 2.81
C ARG A 72 27.44 7.75 1.50
N ASP A 73 28.46 8.37 0.90
CA ASP A 73 28.33 9.11 -0.35
C ASP A 73 28.00 8.17 -1.51
N SER A 74 28.58 6.97 -1.53
CA SER A 74 28.26 5.94 -2.53
C SER A 74 26.81 5.48 -2.44
N VAL A 75 26.32 5.18 -1.23
CA VAL A 75 24.92 4.80 -1.01
C VAL A 75 23.98 5.97 -1.34
N ASN A 76 24.36 7.20 -0.97
CA ASN A 76 23.59 8.40 -1.27
C ASN A 76 23.47 8.65 -2.78
N ALA A 77 24.57 8.48 -3.52
CA ALA A 77 24.59 8.57 -4.97
C ALA A 77 23.76 7.47 -5.64
N LEU A 78 23.78 6.26 -5.08
CA LEU A 78 23.01 5.12 -5.58
C LEU A 78 21.50 5.28 -5.37
N TYR A 79 21.08 5.69 -4.16
CA TYR A 79 19.66 5.63 -3.78
C TYR A 79 18.91 6.95 -3.63
N PHE A 80 19.58 8.04 -3.24
CA PHE A 80 18.88 9.18 -2.61
C PHE A 80 18.93 10.50 -3.36
N ARG A 81 19.15 10.49 -4.67
CA ARG A 81 19.27 11.74 -5.42
C ARG A 81 18.01 12.64 -5.39
N ASN A 82 16.80 12.08 -5.20
CA ASN A 82 15.55 12.84 -4.94
C ASN A 82 14.96 12.60 -3.53
N ILE A 83 15.77 12.09 -2.62
CA ILE A 83 15.36 11.73 -1.27
C ILE A 83 16.14 12.58 -0.28
N LYS A 84 15.43 13.24 0.64
CA LYS A 84 16.07 14.02 1.71
C LYS A 84 16.00 13.24 3.01
N ILE A 85 17.13 13.01 3.65
CA ILE A 85 17.21 12.43 4.99
C ILE A 85 17.49 13.54 6.00
N LEU A 86 16.63 13.67 7.00
CA LEU A 86 16.72 14.64 8.08
C LEU A 86 16.86 13.90 9.40
N ARG A 87 17.85 14.29 10.22
CA ARG A 87 17.94 13.80 11.60
C ARG A 87 17.24 14.80 12.51
N GLU A 88 16.28 14.32 13.28
CA GLU A 88 15.44 15.14 14.15
C GLU A 88 15.44 14.59 15.57
N ARG A 89 14.98 15.40 16.52
CA ARG A 89 14.88 15.04 17.95
C ARG A 89 13.42 15.08 18.36
N ASP A 90 12.92 13.95 18.83
CA ASP A 90 11.62 13.89 19.49
C ASP A 90 11.76 14.52 20.87
N LEU A 91 11.16 15.70 21.04
CA LEU A 91 11.24 16.46 22.28
C LEU A 91 10.44 15.80 23.43
N GLN A 92 9.45 14.96 23.12
CA GLN A 92 8.64 14.28 24.15
C GLN A 92 9.39 13.10 24.76
N HIS A 93 10.08 12.31 23.93
CA HIS A 93 10.79 11.11 24.38
C HIS A 93 12.31 11.29 24.49
N ASN A 94 12.81 12.48 24.14
CA ASN A 94 14.23 12.84 24.14
C ASN A 94 15.11 11.89 23.31
N GLN A 95 14.61 11.43 22.16
CA GLN A 95 15.30 10.48 21.27
C GLN A 95 15.52 11.08 19.89
N PHE A 96 16.60 10.69 19.22
CA PHE A 96 16.80 11.04 17.81
C PHE A 96 16.08 10.05 16.91
N PHE A 97 15.52 10.58 15.82
CA PHE A 97 14.92 9.80 14.74
C PHE A 97 15.33 10.40 13.39
N TYR A 98 15.07 9.66 12.31
CA TYR A 98 15.39 10.09 10.96
C TYR A 98 14.13 10.18 10.12
N ASN A 99 13.91 11.30 9.45
CA ASN A 99 12.86 11.48 8.46
C ASN A 99 13.44 11.37 7.05
N MET A 100 12.91 10.44 6.26
CA MET A 100 13.15 10.33 4.83
C MET A 100 11.98 10.94 4.07
N LEU A 101 12.25 11.97 3.28
CA LEU A 101 11.29 12.63 2.41
C LEU A 101 11.53 12.18 0.98
N VAL A 102 10.58 11.44 0.41
CA VAL A 102 10.62 10.94 -0.97
C VAL A 102 9.71 11.81 -1.83
N LYS A 103 10.25 12.40 -2.88
CA LYS A 103 9.50 13.27 -3.81
C LYS A 103 9.33 12.60 -5.17
N ASN A 104 8.22 12.92 -5.85
CA ASN A 104 8.04 12.58 -7.26
C ASN A 104 8.83 13.53 -8.19
N GLU A 105 8.78 13.25 -9.48
CA GLU A 105 9.38 14.07 -10.55
C GLU A 105 8.90 15.54 -10.55
N TYR A 106 7.73 15.82 -9.99
CA TYR A 106 7.16 17.17 -9.86
C TYR A 106 7.50 17.83 -8.53
N GLY A 107 8.35 17.21 -7.70
CA GLY A 107 8.75 17.73 -6.38
C GLY A 107 7.70 17.59 -5.28
N GLN A 108 6.57 16.93 -5.55
CA GLN A 108 5.53 16.63 -4.56
C GLN A 108 5.97 15.47 -3.68
N ILE A 109 5.68 15.56 -2.38
CA ILE A 109 6.04 14.52 -1.42
C ILE A 109 5.12 13.30 -1.61
N LEU A 110 5.71 12.15 -1.92
CA LEU A 110 5.02 10.86 -2.02
C LEU A 110 5.05 10.11 -0.69
N TYR A 111 6.23 10.06 -0.06
CA TYR A 111 6.44 9.36 1.21
C TYR A 111 7.18 10.24 2.19
N ILE A 112 6.78 10.14 3.46
CA ILE A 112 7.54 10.63 4.60
C ILE A 112 7.70 9.43 5.52
N ILE A 113 8.94 8.95 5.69
CA ILE A 113 9.22 7.74 6.45
C ILE A 113 10.12 8.11 7.63
N SER A 114 9.61 7.94 8.84
CA SER A 114 10.30 8.17 10.10
C SER A 114 10.88 6.86 10.63
N PHE A 115 12.18 6.83 10.87
CA PHE A 115 12.92 5.68 11.42
C PHE A 115 13.36 5.96 12.86
N PHE A 116 13.00 5.05 13.77
CA PHE A 116 13.30 5.12 15.20
C PHE A 116 14.17 3.93 15.62
N ASN A 117 14.88 4.10 16.73
CA ASN A 117 15.78 3.07 17.29
C ASN A 117 16.82 2.57 16.28
N THR A 118 17.28 3.45 15.39
CA THR A 118 18.11 3.05 14.25
C THR A 118 19.47 2.50 14.65
N SER A 119 19.93 2.72 15.89
CA SER A 119 21.14 2.09 16.44
C SER A 119 20.97 0.63 16.83
N SER A 120 19.72 0.15 16.95
CA SER A 120 19.37 -1.25 17.25
C SER A 120 19.18 -2.05 15.96
N THR A 121 19.10 -3.38 16.09
CA THR A 121 18.58 -4.29 15.06
C THR A 121 17.05 -4.27 14.95
N ASP A 122 16.40 -3.68 15.95
CA ASP A 122 14.94 -3.63 16.09
C ASP A 122 14.47 -2.20 15.85
N TRP A 123 13.80 -1.98 14.73
CA TRP A 123 13.38 -0.67 14.26
C TRP A 123 11.88 -0.49 14.41
N LYS A 124 11.49 0.73 14.77
CA LYS A 124 10.13 1.20 14.55
C LYS A 124 10.15 2.14 13.35
N ILE A 125 9.19 1.97 12.44
CA ILE A 125 9.06 2.77 11.23
C ILE A 125 7.62 3.28 11.16
N ASP A 126 7.45 4.60 11.12
CA ASP A 126 6.17 5.24 10.85
C ASP A 126 6.26 5.92 9.48
N ALA A 127 5.27 5.79 8.61
CA ALA A 127 5.30 6.38 7.28
C ALA A 127 3.96 7.04 6.92
N ALA A 128 4.02 8.21 6.28
CA ALA A 128 2.86 8.81 5.61
C ALA A 128 3.00 8.62 4.10
N VAL A 129 1.94 8.14 3.48
CA VAL A 129 1.86 7.89 2.03
C VAL A 129 0.76 8.78 1.45
N SER A 130 1.12 9.62 0.49
CA SER A 130 0.14 10.42 -0.26
C SER A 130 -0.74 9.51 -1.11
N SER A 131 -2.06 9.61 -0.95
CA SER A 131 -3.05 8.82 -1.68
C SER A 131 -4.20 9.74 -2.12
N GLY A 132 -4.22 10.15 -3.39
CA GLY A 132 -5.28 10.92 -4.05
C GLY A 132 -6.03 11.95 -3.18
N ASP A 133 -7.00 11.46 -2.40
CA ASP A 133 -7.90 12.23 -1.56
C ASP A 133 -7.40 12.52 -0.13
N GLY A 134 -6.20 12.06 0.25
CA GLY A 134 -5.61 12.22 1.59
C GLY A 134 -4.25 11.53 1.79
N LYS A 135 -3.97 11.12 3.03
CA LYS A 135 -2.77 10.36 3.41
C LYS A 135 -3.15 9.11 4.18
N LEU A 136 -2.44 8.02 3.92
CA LEU A 136 -2.47 6.81 4.74
C LEU A 136 -1.20 6.74 5.58
N TYR A 137 -1.37 6.43 6.85
CA TYR A 137 -0.26 6.29 7.79
C TYR A 137 -0.01 4.81 8.04
N TYR A 138 1.23 4.38 7.85
CA TYR A 138 1.69 3.01 8.06
C TYR A 138 2.58 2.98 9.29
N HIS A 139 2.46 1.92 10.07
CA HIS A 139 3.24 1.68 11.27
C HIS A 139 3.82 0.29 11.20
N LEU A 140 5.14 0.16 11.35
CA LEU A 140 5.85 -1.11 11.31
C LEU A 140 6.77 -1.24 12.52
N GLN A 141 6.82 -2.45 13.09
CA GLN A 141 7.86 -2.90 14.01
C GLN A 141 8.66 -4.00 13.31
N VAL A 142 9.92 -3.73 13.05
CA VAL A 142 10.81 -4.58 12.26
C VAL A 142 11.94 -5.08 13.14
N LYS A 143 12.20 -6.38 13.11
CA LYS A 143 13.32 -7.03 13.79
C LYS A 143 14.34 -7.54 12.80
N ASP A 144 15.55 -7.72 13.33
CA ASP A 144 16.68 -8.33 12.63
C ASP A 144 17.03 -7.58 11.34
N VAL A 145 16.98 -6.24 11.35
CA VAL A 145 17.25 -5.41 10.15
C VAL A 145 18.67 -5.55 9.58
N ASP A 146 19.57 -6.17 10.35
CA ASP A 146 20.94 -6.45 9.93
C ASP A 146 21.12 -7.89 9.41
N ALA A 147 20.08 -8.73 9.46
CA ALA A 147 20.07 -10.08 8.91
C ALA A 147 19.55 -10.11 7.46
N ASN A 148 19.78 -11.24 6.78
CA ASN A 148 19.22 -11.48 5.44
C ASN A 148 17.70 -11.71 5.45
N GLN A 149 17.14 -12.01 6.61
CA GLN A 149 15.71 -12.18 6.81
C GLN A 149 15.25 -11.23 7.89
N TRP A 150 14.31 -10.35 7.57
CA TRP A 150 13.68 -9.45 8.52
C TRP A 150 12.32 -10.00 8.93
N THR A 151 11.93 -9.72 10.17
CA THR A 151 10.58 -9.99 10.66
C THR A 151 9.87 -8.68 10.92
N ILE A 152 8.78 -8.42 10.21
CA ILE A 152 7.87 -7.31 10.53
C ILE A 152 6.84 -7.87 11.51
N GLU A 153 7.12 -7.78 12.81
CA GLU A 153 6.30 -8.41 13.86
C GLU A 153 4.88 -7.85 13.93
N LYS A 154 4.76 -6.55 13.65
CA LYS A 154 3.49 -5.85 13.64
C LYS A 154 3.52 -4.78 12.57
N SER A 155 2.53 -4.79 11.70
CA SER A 155 2.29 -3.67 10.80
C SER A 155 0.82 -3.41 10.57
N TRP A 156 0.46 -2.13 10.55
CA TRP A 156 -0.90 -1.70 10.23
C TRP A 156 -0.89 -0.34 9.52
N SER A 157 -2.00 -0.02 8.86
CA SER A 157 -2.25 1.32 8.35
C SER A 157 -3.54 1.90 8.90
N ASP A 158 -3.57 3.22 9.08
CA ASP A 158 -4.75 3.97 9.49
C ASP A 158 -4.73 5.41 8.93
N ALA A 159 -5.78 6.18 9.21
CA ALA A 159 -5.92 7.57 8.79
C ALA A 159 -5.38 8.58 9.81
N LYS A 160 -4.87 8.12 10.95
CA LYS A 160 -4.44 8.98 12.05
C LYS A 160 -2.96 9.34 11.88
N GLU A 161 -2.71 10.64 11.76
CA GLU A 161 -1.34 11.15 11.67
C GLU A 161 -0.54 10.79 12.93
N SER A 162 0.64 10.21 12.74
CA SER A 162 1.63 10.07 13.80
C SER A 162 2.10 11.46 14.22
N THR A 163 2.24 11.72 15.52
CA THR A 163 2.70 13.02 16.05
C THR A 163 4.08 13.45 15.53
N VAL A 164 4.84 12.50 14.99
CA VAL A 164 6.20 12.69 14.49
C VAL A 164 6.25 12.85 12.95
N VAL A 165 5.27 12.30 12.23
CA VAL A 165 5.19 12.40 10.76
C VAL A 165 4.43 13.66 10.38
N LYS A 166 4.99 14.84 10.69
CA LYS A 166 4.36 16.14 10.39
C LYS A 166 4.81 16.66 9.04
N SER A 167 3.87 17.07 8.20
CA SER A 167 4.22 17.67 6.91
C SER A 167 3.28 18.80 6.48
N ASP A 168 3.02 19.73 7.39
CA ASP A 168 2.03 20.81 7.27
C ASP A 168 0.60 20.39 7.59
N SER A 169 -0.01 21.18 8.48
CA SER A 169 -1.31 20.95 9.09
C SER A 169 -2.42 20.92 8.04
N THR A 170 -3.03 19.76 7.86
CA THR A 170 -4.38 19.67 7.28
C THR A 170 -5.28 18.96 8.29
N ASP A 171 -6.45 19.55 8.50
CA ASP A 171 -7.46 19.15 9.48
C ASP A 171 -7.76 17.64 9.41
N ALA A 172 -7.49 16.92 10.50
CA ALA A 172 -7.71 15.48 10.64
C ALA A 172 -9.19 15.10 10.75
N THR A 173 -10.13 16.03 10.56
CA THR A 173 -11.51 15.90 11.04
C THR A 173 -12.51 15.26 10.07
N ASN A 174 -12.12 14.80 8.88
CA ASN A 174 -12.98 13.88 8.11
C ASN A 174 -12.25 12.99 7.08
N VAL A 175 -11.08 12.47 7.46
CA VAL A 175 -10.19 11.72 6.56
C VAL A 175 -10.80 10.38 6.13
N CYS A 176 -11.48 9.67 7.04
CA CYS A 176 -12.08 8.38 6.69
C CYS A 176 -13.15 8.49 5.59
N ASN A 177 -14.11 9.41 5.68
CA ASN A 177 -15.14 9.52 4.63
C ASN A 177 -14.55 9.84 3.24
N ARG A 178 -13.46 10.62 3.19
CA ARG A 178 -12.75 10.93 1.93
C ARG A 178 -11.96 9.74 1.40
N LEU A 179 -11.22 9.05 2.27
CA LEU A 179 -10.40 7.89 1.92
C LEU A 179 -11.22 6.62 1.67
N SER A 180 -12.43 6.51 2.23
CA SER A 180 -13.24 5.28 2.18
C SER A 180 -13.59 4.78 0.78
N ARG A 181 -13.50 5.66 -0.23
CA ARG A 181 -13.73 5.33 -1.64
C ARG A 181 -12.53 4.66 -2.29
N THR A 182 -11.33 4.85 -1.72
CA THR A 182 -10.05 4.56 -2.39
C THR A 182 -9.01 3.88 -1.49
N ALA A 183 -9.27 3.73 -0.17
CA ALA A 183 -8.32 3.19 0.77
C ALA A 183 -8.93 2.19 1.75
N PHE A 184 -8.18 1.11 1.98
CA PHE A 184 -8.43 0.10 3.00
C PHE A 184 -7.35 0.22 4.06
N PHE A 185 -7.69 -0.09 5.30
CA PHE A 185 -6.74 -0.18 6.40
C PHE A 185 -6.21 -1.60 6.48
N MET A 186 -4.89 -1.71 6.37
CA MET A 186 -4.18 -2.97 6.42
C MET A 186 -3.83 -3.30 7.86
N LYS A 187 -3.95 -4.56 8.24
CA LYS A 187 -3.41 -5.07 9.51
C LYS A 187 -2.86 -6.46 9.29
N ASN A 188 -1.57 -6.60 9.53
CA ASN A 188 -0.85 -7.82 9.19
C ASN A 188 -0.55 -8.63 10.45
N LYS A 189 -0.57 -9.95 10.30
CA LYS A 189 0.18 -10.83 11.17
C LYS A 189 1.68 -10.64 10.89
N PRO A 190 2.58 -11.22 11.71
CA PRO A 190 4.00 -11.12 11.43
C PRO A 190 4.33 -11.47 9.98
N LEU A 191 5.03 -10.58 9.28
CA LEU A 191 5.48 -10.79 7.90
C LEU A 191 6.97 -11.13 7.90
N THR A 192 7.37 -11.97 6.95
CA THR A 192 8.77 -12.32 6.73
C THR A 192 9.24 -11.68 5.42
N VAL A 193 10.36 -10.97 5.48
CA VAL A 193 11.05 -10.39 4.32
C VAL A 193 12.38 -11.09 4.17
N THR A 194 12.63 -11.75 3.04
CA THR A 194 13.91 -12.43 2.77
C THR A 194 14.62 -11.74 1.62
N TRP A 195 15.79 -11.15 1.88
CA TRP A 195 16.53 -10.38 0.89
C TRP A 195 17.29 -11.27 -0.09
N SER A 196 17.31 -10.83 -1.35
CA SER A 196 18.15 -11.37 -2.42
C SER A 196 19.48 -10.63 -2.47
N SER A 197 20.58 -11.36 -2.69
CA SER A 197 21.94 -10.81 -2.75
C SER A 197 22.41 -10.47 -4.16
N TYR A 198 21.59 -10.69 -5.18
CA TYR A 198 22.03 -10.61 -6.60
C TYR A 198 21.74 -9.26 -7.27
N SER A 199 21.21 -8.28 -6.54
CA SER A 199 20.80 -6.99 -7.07
C SER A 199 21.34 -5.84 -6.21
N ASP A 200 21.82 -4.78 -6.86
CA ASP A 200 22.20 -3.53 -6.20
C ASP A 200 20.97 -2.75 -5.71
N TYR A 201 19.77 -3.09 -6.18
CA TYR A 201 18.50 -2.51 -5.74
C TYR A 201 17.70 -3.48 -4.88
N PRO A 202 16.80 -3.00 -3.99
CA PRO A 202 16.01 -3.87 -3.14
C PRO A 202 15.26 -4.93 -3.94
N HIS A 203 15.59 -6.18 -3.65
CA HIS A 203 14.93 -7.38 -4.16
C HIS A 203 14.73 -8.33 -2.99
N PHE A 204 13.47 -8.70 -2.73
CA PHE A 204 13.13 -9.56 -1.60
C PHE A 204 11.88 -10.39 -1.85
N ALA A 205 11.83 -11.55 -1.20
CA ALA A 205 10.64 -12.37 -1.07
C ALA A 205 9.85 -11.95 0.17
N LEU A 206 8.57 -11.62 0.01
CA LEU A 206 7.65 -11.31 1.10
C LEU A 206 6.71 -12.51 1.35
N LYS A 207 6.56 -12.92 2.61
CA LYS A 207 5.60 -13.94 3.03
C LYS A 207 4.81 -13.46 4.23
N GLY A 208 3.53 -13.83 4.28
CA GLY A 208 2.67 -13.62 5.43
C GLY A 208 1.21 -13.42 5.05
N GLU A 209 0.43 -12.92 5.99
CA GLU A 209 -1.01 -12.78 5.86
C GLU A 209 -1.54 -11.64 6.71
N GLY A 210 -2.75 -11.20 6.40
CA GLY A 210 -3.38 -10.08 7.08
C GLY A 210 -4.80 -9.84 6.65
N GLU A 211 -5.32 -8.69 7.06
CA GLU A 211 -6.64 -8.22 6.73
C GLU A 211 -6.59 -6.79 6.21
N LEU A 212 -7.51 -6.49 5.30
CA LEU A 212 -7.80 -5.17 4.78
C LEU A 212 -9.25 -4.86 5.13
N GLU A 213 -9.50 -3.68 5.69
CA GLU A 213 -10.84 -3.29 6.08
C GLU A 213 -11.14 -1.86 5.58
N SER A 214 -12.28 -1.69 4.93
CA SER A 214 -12.76 -0.36 4.57
C SER A 214 -13.21 0.38 5.83
N CYS A 215 -12.93 1.68 5.86
CA CYS A 215 -13.40 2.53 6.94
C CYS A 215 -14.85 3.02 6.74
N ALA A 216 -15.41 2.86 5.53
CA ALA A 216 -16.82 3.11 5.27
C ALA A 216 -17.70 2.03 5.89
N THR A 217 -18.90 2.42 6.27
CA THR A 217 -19.96 1.49 6.68
C THR A 217 -20.96 1.37 5.54
N PRO A 218 -21.36 0.15 5.13
CA PRO A 218 -20.95 -1.16 5.66
C PRO A 218 -19.50 -1.52 5.30
N GLN A 219 -18.85 -2.25 6.23
CA GLN A 219 -17.42 -2.54 6.15
C GLN A 219 -17.19 -3.73 5.20
N LEU A 220 -16.51 -3.48 4.08
CA LEU A 220 -15.93 -4.55 3.28
C LEU A 220 -14.63 -5.00 3.94
N LYS A 221 -14.50 -6.31 4.16
CA LYS A 221 -13.31 -6.92 4.74
C LYS A 221 -12.71 -7.93 3.76
N LEU A 222 -11.41 -7.84 3.53
CA LEU A 222 -10.65 -8.80 2.75
C LEU A 222 -9.59 -9.44 3.66
N LEU A 223 -9.57 -10.75 3.75
CA LEU A 223 -8.45 -11.49 4.30
C LEU A 223 -7.51 -11.87 3.17
N TYR A 224 -6.21 -11.70 3.35
CA TYR A 224 -5.22 -12.12 2.36
C TYR A 224 -4.20 -13.07 2.98
N SER A 225 -3.73 -14.03 2.19
CA SER A 225 -2.64 -14.93 2.56
C SER A 225 -1.71 -15.11 1.36
N ILE A 226 -0.41 -14.89 1.55
CA ILE A 226 0.61 -15.10 0.54
C ILE A 226 0.96 -16.59 0.53
N THR A 227 0.43 -17.32 -0.45
CA THR A 227 0.52 -18.79 -0.53
C THR A 227 1.83 -19.24 -1.16
N GLN A 228 2.38 -18.47 -2.10
CA GLN A 228 3.79 -18.51 -2.51
C GLN A 228 4.41 -17.13 -2.27
N PRO A 229 5.64 -17.04 -1.72
CA PRO A 229 6.27 -15.75 -1.43
C PRO A 229 6.17 -14.78 -2.61
N LEU A 230 5.78 -13.55 -2.32
CA LEU A 230 5.76 -12.49 -3.32
C LEU A 230 7.19 -12.00 -3.54
N GLU A 231 7.77 -12.32 -4.69
CA GLU A 231 9.03 -11.73 -5.14
C GLU A 231 8.79 -10.27 -5.50
N VAL A 232 9.46 -9.37 -4.79
CA VAL A 232 9.37 -7.93 -4.98
C VAL A 232 10.69 -7.40 -5.51
N ILE A 233 10.65 -6.75 -6.67
CA ILE A 233 11.81 -6.07 -7.23
C ILE A 233 11.50 -4.59 -7.33
N THR A 234 12.31 -3.76 -6.66
CA THR A 234 12.16 -2.31 -6.63
C THR A 234 13.26 -1.66 -7.47
N LEU A 235 12.91 -1.09 -8.64
CA LEU A 235 13.86 -0.48 -9.57
C LEU A 235 13.65 1.04 -9.69
N PRO A 236 14.68 1.81 -10.06
CA PRO A 236 14.51 3.22 -10.40
C PRO A 236 13.53 3.39 -11.57
N LYS A 237 12.59 4.32 -11.44
CA LYS A 237 11.69 4.72 -12.53
C LYS A 237 12.46 5.63 -13.50
N TYR A 238 12.47 5.28 -14.78
CA TYR A 238 13.02 6.12 -15.84
C TYR A 238 11.89 6.82 -16.60
N LEU A 239 12.00 8.13 -16.86
CA LEU A 239 10.96 8.88 -17.58
C LEU A 239 10.86 8.49 -19.06
N ASP A 240 11.97 8.01 -19.63
CA ASP A 240 12.06 7.53 -21.01
C ASP A 240 12.99 6.31 -21.08
N ALA A 241 12.44 5.13 -21.31
CA ALA A 241 13.22 3.89 -21.47
C ALA A 241 14.12 3.91 -22.73
N LYS A 242 13.90 4.83 -23.68
CA LYS A 242 14.66 4.93 -24.93
C LYS A 242 15.82 5.93 -24.86
N ASN A 243 15.85 6.81 -23.86
CA ASN A 243 16.95 7.74 -23.59
C ASN A 243 17.42 7.60 -22.14
N ILE A 244 18.00 6.46 -21.80
CA ILE A 244 18.63 6.23 -20.50
C ILE A 244 19.94 7.02 -20.45
N ARG A 245 19.86 8.33 -20.27
CA ARG A 245 20.94 9.12 -19.68
C ARG A 245 20.72 9.12 -18.18
N SER A 246 21.79 8.97 -17.40
CA SER A 246 21.71 8.96 -15.93
C SER A 246 21.05 10.22 -15.36
N SER A 247 20.97 11.31 -16.13
CA SER A 247 20.28 12.55 -15.76
C SER A 247 18.74 12.45 -15.75
N ASP A 248 18.12 11.51 -16.46
CA ASP A 248 16.70 11.57 -16.87
C ASP A 248 15.78 10.56 -16.15
N ALA A 249 16.29 9.88 -15.11
CA ALA A 249 15.45 9.08 -14.23
C ALA A 249 14.52 9.97 -13.39
N SER A 250 13.20 9.80 -13.50
CA SER A 250 12.26 10.26 -12.47
C SER A 250 12.50 9.39 -11.24
N GLN A 251 13.41 9.76 -10.34
CA GLN A 251 13.88 8.87 -9.27
C GLN A 251 12.86 8.65 -8.14
N THR A 252 11.69 8.17 -8.50
CA THR A 252 10.83 7.34 -7.68
C THR A 252 11.15 5.89 -8.03
N TYR A 253 10.85 4.97 -7.13
CA TYR A 253 11.03 3.55 -7.41
C TYR A 253 9.69 2.92 -7.78
N VAL A 254 9.72 1.98 -8.73
CA VAL A 254 8.59 1.13 -9.07
C VAL A 254 8.90 -0.27 -8.56
N SER A 255 7.93 -0.85 -7.87
CA SER A 255 8.00 -2.23 -7.38
C SER A 255 7.10 -3.12 -8.23
N SER A 256 7.68 -4.22 -8.72
CA SER A 256 6.97 -5.30 -9.43
C SER A 256 6.85 -6.53 -8.52
N TYR A 257 5.83 -7.34 -8.74
CA TYR A 257 5.49 -8.49 -7.88
C TYR A 257 5.27 -9.76 -8.68
N GLU A 258 5.85 -10.87 -8.25
CA GLU A 258 5.47 -12.20 -8.72
C GLU A 258 5.17 -13.12 -7.54
N GLY A 259 4.28 -14.09 -7.72
CA GLY A 259 3.94 -15.07 -6.70
C GLY A 259 2.44 -15.29 -6.57
N ASP A 260 2.04 -16.05 -5.57
CA ASP A 260 0.66 -16.47 -5.38
C ASP A 260 0.09 -15.91 -4.09
N LEU A 261 -1.18 -15.47 -4.15
CA LEU A 261 -1.93 -15.09 -2.98
C LEU A 261 -3.37 -15.60 -3.04
N ARG A 262 -3.96 -15.79 -1.87
CA ARG A 262 -5.38 -16.07 -1.70
C ARG A 262 -6.05 -14.88 -1.06
N LEU A 263 -7.16 -14.43 -1.62
CA LEU A 263 -8.06 -13.44 -1.04
C LEU A 263 -9.36 -14.09 -0.62
N ILE A 264 -9.85 -13.74 0.57
CA ILE A 264 -11.19 -14.09 1.04
C ILE A 264 -11.93 -12.78 1.28
N ALA A 265 -12.89 -12.47 0.42
CA ALA A 265 -13.74 -11.30 0.56
C ALA A 265 -14.96 -11.66 1.42
N ILE A 266 -15.17 -10.88 2.48
CA ILE A 266 -16.28 -11.05 3.42
C ILE A 266 -17.19 -9.84 3.27
N ASP A 267 -18.38 -10.06 2.72
CA ASP A 267 -19.42 -9.03 2.65
C ASP A 267 -20.28 -9.10 3.91
N THR A 268 -20.28 -8.02 4.68
CA THR A 268 -21.02 -7.94 5.94
C THR A 268 -22.49 -7.56 5.75
N ILE A 269 -22.87 -7.02 4.59
CA ILE A 269 -24.25 -6.68 4.23
C ILE A 269 -25.02 -7.96 3.92
N ASP A 270 -24.47 -8.74 2.98
CA ASP A 270 -25.15 -9.89 2.40
C ASP A 270 -24.71 -11.22 3.05
N ARG A 271 -23.75 -11.16 3.99
CA ARG A 271 -23.19 -12.30 4.73
C ARG A 271 -22.61 -13.38 3.82
N THR A 272 -22.09 -12.97 2.67
CA THR A 272 -21.43 -13.85 1.71
C THR A 272 -19.93 -13.88 1.93
N THR A 273 -19.29 -14.93 1.46
CA THR A 273 -17.83 -15.06 1.49
C THR A 273 -17.36 -15.64 0.17
N ASP A 274 -16.51 -14.89 -0.53
CA ASP A 274 -15.92 -15.29 -1.80
C ASP A 274 -14.43 -15.53 -1.63
N THR A 275 -13.92 -16.59 -2.27
CA THR A 275 -12.48 -16.91 -2.25
C THR A 275 -11.90 -16.80 -3.66
N TYR A 276 -10.79 -16.10 -3.76
CA TYR A 276 -10.05 -15.85 -5.00
C TYR A 276 -8.62 -16.35 -4.84
N ASP A 277 -8.21 -17.31 -5.66
CA ASP A 277 -6.82 -17.73 -5.81
C ASP A 277 -6.20 -16.90 -6.94
N ILE A 278 -5.13 -16.17 -6.64
CA ILE A 278 -4.52 -15.21 -7.56
C ILE A 278 -3.06 -15.57 -7.76
N THR A 279 -2.65 -15.69 -9.02
CA THR A 279 -1.25 -15.84 -9.44
C THR A 279 -0.81 -14.57 -10.16
N LEU A 280 0.30 -14.00 -9.69
CA LEU A 280 0.91 -12.79 -10.20
C LEU A 280 2.17 -13.16 -10.96
N THR A 281 2.26 -12.67 -12.20
CA THR A 281 3.47 -12.65 -13.01
C THR A 281 3.85 -11.20 -13.29
N TYR A 282 5.03 -10.94 -13.85
CA TYR A 282 5.42 -9.56 -14.21
C TYR A 282 4.38 -8.87 -15.10
N ASP A 283 3.82 -9.58 -16.08
CA ASP A 283 2.98 -8.99 -17.12
C ASP A 283 1.47 -9.22 -16.89
N GLU A 284 1.12 -10.26 -16.15
CA GLU A 284 -0.26 -10.74 -16.06
C GLU A 284 -0.69 -11.08 -14.63
N ILE A 285 -1.99 -10.91 -14.38
CA ILE A 285 -2.71 -11.33 -13.17
C ILE A 285 -3.70 -12.41 -13.55
N TYR A 286 -3.58 -13.57 -12.93
CA TYR A 286 -4.48 -14.69 -13.08
C TYR A 286 -5.37 -14.79 -11.85
N ILE A 287 -6.69 -14.74 -12.01
CA ILE A 287 -7.65 -14.83 -10.90
C ILE A 287 -8.50 -16.07 -11.12
N LYS A 288 -8.57 -16.96 -10.13
CA LYS A 288 -9.42 -18.14 -10.11
C LYS A 288 -10.42 -18.05 -8.96
N MET A 289 -11.68 -18.31 -9.27
CA MET A 289 -12.77 -18.40 -8.30
C MET A 289 -13.69 -19.54 -8.73
N ASN A 290 -13.85 -20.56 -7.88
CA ASN A 290 -14.61 -21.77 -8.21
C ASN A 290 -14.15 -22.37 -9.57
N ASP A 291 -15.06 -22.55 -10.52
CA ASP A 291 -14.81 -23.05 -11.88
C ASP A 291 -14.48 -21.96 -12.91
N ILE A 292 -14.30 -20.70 -12.48
CA ILE A 292 -14.04 -19.55 -13.36
C ILE A 292 -12.57 -19.13 -13.23
N LYS A 293 -11.95 -18.79 -14.37
CA LYS A 293 -10.59 -18.26 -14.47
C LYS A 293 -10.56 -17.03 -15.36
N GLU A 294 -9.92 -15.96 -14.89
CA GLU A 294 -9.64 -14.74 -15.67
C GLU A 294 -8.14 -14.46 -15.76
N ILE A 295 -7.76 -13.75 -16.83
CA ILE A 295 -6.40 -13.27 -17.10
C ILE A 295 -6.49 -11.79 -17.40
N TRP A 296 -5.65 -10.98 -16.74
CA TRP A 296 -5.60 -9.53 -16.90
C TRP A 296 -4.16 -9.09 -17.15
N GLN A 297 -3.97 -8.12 -18.05
CA GLN A 297 -2.67 -7.45 -18.23
C GLN A 297 -2.46 -6.38 -17.16
N ARG A 298 -1.20 -6.17 -16.75
CA ARG A 298 -0.78 -5.20 -15.74
C ARG A 298 -0.44 -3.81 -16.29
#